data_AF-A0A9D8MY61-F1
#
_entry.id   AF-A0A9D8MY61-F1
#
_cell.length_a   1.000
_cell.length_b   1.000
_cell.length_c   1.000
_cell.angle_alpha   90.00
_cell.angle_beta   90.00
_cell.angle_gamma   90.00
#
_symmetry.space_group_name_H-M   'P 1'
#
loop_
_entity.id
_entity.type
_entity.pdbx_description
1 polymer ?
#
loop_
_entity_poly.entity_id
_entity_poly.type
_entity_poly.pdbx_seq_one_letter_code
_entity_poly.pdbx_strand_id
1 'polypeptide(L)'
;ENPEFIVGLYDILVTTKDGDISTDYFTYIKKHQKKNALTWPFRFVMSKIKGLFAEEDKTPRVTGAKGVNPFLMNRNDYDLMLAVMGKINCSVDKKNYVITINVKDQDPLVCAIMADSAKQHLQDFIIKYRTSKAHEDVAYYQHMRDSAEYEYNMAMERYSRFCDSHRGLILQSYQSMQDKLQTEMSLKQNSLSAMETQLQNSMLKLQEKTPAFTTLKSAVVPVRPAGPKRLMFVLMMLVLVSIGTAGWLCKEEIFGIKKEEKA
;
A
#
# COMPACT_ATOMS: atom_id res chain seq x y z
N GLU A 1 -6.07 -3.62 -7.79
CA GLU A 1 -5.50 -4.06 -6.50
C GLU A 1 -3.99 -4.17 -6.70
N ASN A 2 -3.18 -3.30 -6.08
CA ASN A 2 -1.73 -3.34 -6.25
C ASN A 2 -1.12 -4.17 -5.11
N PRO A 3 -0.56 -5.37 -5.38
CA PRO A 3 0.00 -6.25 -4.34
C PRO A 3 1.16 -5.59 -3.57
N GLU A 4 1.86 -4.64 -4.19
CA GLU A 4 2.95 -3.88 -3.58
C GLU A 4 2.49 -3.07 -2.35
N PHE A 5 1.26 -2.53 -2.38
CA PHE A 5 0.68 -1.80 -1.25
C PHE A 5 0.45 -2.73 -0.04
N ILE A 6 -0.07 -3.94 -0.27
CA ILE A 6 -0.37 -4.89 0.80
C ILE A 6 0.91 -5.46 1.41
N VAL A 7 1.95 -5.65 0.59
CA VAL A 7 3.24 -6.13 1.08
C VAL A 7 3.87 -5.11 2.05
N GLY A 8 3.75 -3.81 1.75
CA GLY A 8 4.18 -2.76 2.67
C GLY A 8 3.44 -2.75 4.01
N LEU A 9 2.23 -3.32 4.10
CA LEU A 9 1.50 -3.44 5.36
C LEU A 9 1.95 -4.62 6.23
N TYR A 10 2.72 -5.56 5.68
CA TYR A 10 3.18 -6.70 6.47
C TYR A 10 4.22 -6.33 7.49
N ASP A 11 5.16 -5.45 7.10
CA ASP A 11 6.35 -5.04 7.89
C ASP A 11 6.02 -4.07 9.05
N ILE A 12 4.73 -3.80 9.29
CA ILE A 12 4.29 -2.86 10.32
C ILE A 12 4.45 -3.52 11.69
N LEU A 13 5.20 -2.85 12.57
CA LEU A 13 5.33 -3.25 13.96
C LEU A 13 4.02 -2.99 14.70
N VAL A 14 3.47 -4.04 15.30
CA VAL A 14 2.20 -3.96 16.00
C VAL A 14 2.38 -4.40 17.45
N THR A 15 1.79 -3.64 18.37
CA THR A 15 1.70 -3.98 19.79
C THR A 15 0.28 -4.38 20.18
N THR A 16 0.19 -5.44 20.98
CA THR A 16 -1.09 -5.91 21.56
C THR A 16 -1.46 -5.06 22.76
N LYS A 17 -2.76 -4.87 23.05
CA LYS A 17 -3.24 -4.07 24.19
C LYS A 17 -2.67 -4.51 25.55
N ASP A 18 -2.38 -5.80 25.67
CA ASP A 18 -1.85 -6.42 26.88
C ASP A 18 -0.32 -6.17 27.03
N GLY A 19 0.35 -5.61 26.02
CA GLY A 19 1.80 -5.30 26.04
C GLY A 19 2.73 -6.49 25.82
N ASP A 20 2.22 -7.72 25.86
CA ASP A 20 3.02 -8.96 25.83
C ASP A 20 3.62 -9.31 24.47
N ILE A 21 3.10 -8.74 23.38
CA ILE A 21 3.47 -9.11 22.01
C ILE A 21 3.75 -7.85 21.19
N SER A 22 5.03 -7.64 20.88
CA SER A 22 5.51 -6.66 19.91
C SER A 22 6.15 -7.42 18.75
N THR A 23 5.38 -7.66 17.70
CA THR A 23 5.86 -8.39 16.52
C THR A 23 5.36 -7.73 15.25
N ASP A 24 6.02 -8.09 14.16
CA ASP A 24 5.57 -7.82 12.81
C ASP A 24 4.12 -8.28 12.57
N TYR A 25 3.32 -7.51 11.82
CA TYR A 25 1.89 -7.78 11.61
C TYR A 25 1.66 -9.14 10.96
N PHE A 26 2.54 -9.56 10.04
CA PHE A 26 2.51 -10.90 9.45
C PHE A 26 2.68 -12.01 10.51
N THR A 27 3.62 -11.81 11.44
CA THR A 27 3.88 -12.76 12.53
C THR A 27 2.71 -12.80 13.52
N TYR A 28 2.11 -11.64 13.81
CA TYR A 28 0.92 -11.52 14.65
C TYR A 28 -0.25 -12.33 14.08
N ILE A 29 -0.57 -12.15 12.80
CA ILE A 29 -1.69 -12.88 12.16
C ILE A 29 -1.44 -14.39 12.14
N LYS A 30 -0.20 -14.81 11.87
CA LYS A 30 0.14 -16.24 11.71
C LYS A 30 0.18 -17.00 13.04
N LYS A 31 0.69 -16.38 14.11
CA LYS A 31 0.99 -17.08 15.38
C LYS A 31 0.09 -16.70 16.55
N HIS A 32 -0.42 -15.46 16.58
CA HIS A 32 -1.04 -14.89 17.78
C HIS A 32 -2.56 -14.67 17.67
N GLN A 33 -3.18 -15.03 16.54
CA GLN A 33 -4.64 -15.03 16.46
C GLN A 33 -5.24 -16.07 17.39
N LYS A 34 -6.14 -15.62 18.27
CA LYS A 34 -6.91 -16.48 19.15
C LYS A 34 -7.77 -17.41 18.29
N LYS A 35 -7.60 -18.72 18.47
CA LYS A 35 -8.43 -19.74 17.83
C LYS A 35 -9.82 -19.67 18.48
N ASN A 36 -10.83 -19.30 17.70
CA ASN A 36 -12.21 -19.29 18.17
C ASN A 36 -12.67 -20.71 18.49
N ALA A 37 -12.70 -21.08 19.78
CA ALA A 37 -13.15 -22.40 20.25
C ALA A 37 -14.58 -22.74 19.75
N LEU A 38 -15.44 -21.72 19.62
CA LEU A 38 -16.81 -21.86 19.11
C LEU A 38 -16.88 -22.22 17.62
N THR A 39 -15.85 -21.90 16.83
CA THR A 39 -15.80 -22.26 15.40
C THR A 39 -15.24 -23.65 15.15
N TRP A 40 -14.64 -24.29 16.16
CA TRP A 40 -14.11 -25.65 16.06
C TRP A 40 -15.17 -26.69 15.65
N PRO A 41 -16.36 -26.76 16.28
CA PRO A 41 -17.41 -27.69 15.83
C PRO A 41 -17.95 -27.34 14.44
N PHE A 42 -18.10 -26.05 14.11
CA PHE A 42 -18.56 -25.60 12.79
C PHE A 42 -17.56 -25.96 11.67
N ARG A 43 -16.25 -25.83 11.93
CA ARG A 43 -15.19 -26.20 11.00
C ARG A 43 -15.11 -27.72 10.79
N PHE A 44 -15.36 -28.52 11.83
CA PHE A 44 -15.46 -29.98 11.73
C PHE A 44 -16.64 -30.40 10.83
N VAL A 45 -17.82 -29.80 11.02
CA VAL A 45 -19.01 -30.06 10.20
C VAL A 45 -18.79 -29.63 8.75
N MET A 46 -18.27 -28.43 8.51
CA MET A 46 -17.94 -27.96 7.15
C MET A 46 -16.85 -28.81 6.48
N SER A 47 -15.88 -29.33 7.23
CA SER A 47 -14.86 -30.23 6.69
C SER A 47 -15.45 -31.59 6.27
N LYS A 48 -16.42 -32.12 7.02
CA LYS A 48 -17.16 -33.34 6.66
C LYS A 48 -18.02 -33.14 5.41
N ILE A 49 -18.65 -31.96 5.27
CA ILE A 49 -19.46 -31.61 4.10
C ILE A 49 -18.57 -31.35 2.87
N LYS A 50 -17.42 -30.67 3.03
CA LYS A 50 -16.43 -30.52 1.94
C LYS A 50 -15.81 -31.84 1.50
N GLY A 51 -15.58 -32.78 2.43
CA GLY A 51 -15.10 -34.13 2.10
C GLY A 51 -16.09 -34.95 1.27
N LEU A 52 -17.36 -34.51 1.16
CA LEU A 52 -18.37 -35.11 0.29
C LEU A 52 -18.47 -34.40 -1.08
N PHE A 53 -17.81 -33.25 -1.28
CA PHE A 53 -18.00 -32.37 -2.45
C PHE A 53 -16.71 -31.81 -3.08
N ALA A 54 -15.50 -32.17 -2.61
CA ALA A 54 -14.27 -31.60 -3.14
C ALA A 54 -13.19 -32.64 -3.43
N GLU A 55 -12.76 -32.64 -4.69
CA GLU A 55 -11.64 -33.33 -5.30
C GLU A 55 -10.29 -32.90 -4.67
N GLU A 56 -9.39 -33.85 -4.45
CA GLU A 56 -8.10 -33.66 -3.80
C GLU A 56 -7.08 -33.01 -4.75
N ASP A 57 -6.73 -31.73 -4.52
CA ASP A 57 -5.48 -31.17 -5.04
C ASP A 57 -4.41 -31.12 -3.95
N LYS A 58 -3.43 -32.03 -4.06
CA LYS A 58 -2.22 -32.11 -3.22
C LYS A 58 -1.01 -31.62 -4.02
N THR A 59 -0.42 -30.45 -3.71
CA THR A 59 0.99 -30.12 -4.05
C THR A 59 1.53 -29.00 -3.09
N PRO A 60 2.85 -28.68 -3.04
CA PRO A 60 3.67 -28.91 -1.86
C PRO A 60 3.96 -27.62 -1.07
N ARG A 61 4.32 -27.78 0.20
CA ARG A 61 4.83 -26.69 1.05
C ARG A 61 6.28 -26.37 0.69
N VAL A 62 6.53 -25.25 0.03
CA VAL A 62 7.86 -24.63 0.02
C VAL A 62 8.04 -23.82 1.30
N THR A 63 8.99 -24.26 2.12
CA THR A 63 9.51 -23.53 3.27
C THR A 63 10.78 -22.82 2.81
N GLY A 64 10.85 -21.50 2.90
CA GLY A 64 12.07 -20.79 2.54
C GLY A 64 11.98 -19.27 2.54
N ALA A 65 12.76 -18.70 3.47
CA ALA A 65 13.36 -17.37 3.45
C ALA A 65 12.49 -16.12 3.70
N LYS A 66 13.08 -15.24 4.52
CA LYS A 66 12.63 -13.91 4.92
C LYS A 66 12.32 -13.05 3.70
N GLY A 67 11.18 -12.34 3.74
CA GLY A 67 10.73 -11.42 2.70
C GLY A 67 9.73 -12.09 1.76
N VAL A 68 8.46 -11.71 1.89
CA VAL A 68 7.41 -12.18 0.98
C VAL A 68 7.60 -11.48 -0.36
N ASN A 69 8.16 -12.18 -1.35
CA ASN A 69 8.31 -11.66 -2.70
C ASN A 69 6.93 -11.56 -3.39
N PRO A 70 6.46 -10.37 -3.79
CA PRO A 70 5.13 -10.19 -4.41
C PRO A 70 4.95 -10.95 -5.73
N PHE A 71 6.06 -11.27 -6.42
CA PHE A 71 6.06 -11.97 -7.70
C PHE A 71 6.03 -13.51 -7.59
N LEU A 72 6.34 -14.08 -6.43
CA LEU A 72 6.42 -15.54 -6.20
C LEU A 72 5.85 -15.90 -4.80
N MET A 73 4.55 -15.67 -4.59
CA MET A 73 3.87 -16.03 -3.35
C MET A 73 3.55 -17.53 -3.28
N ASN A 74 3.82 -18.16 -2.14
CA ASN A 74 3.30 -19.48 -1.82
C ASN A 74 1.77 -19.40 -1.59
N ARG A 75 1.00 -20.45 -1.92
CA ARG A 75 -0.47 -20.45 -1.80
C ARG A 75 -0.95 -20.10 -0.38
N ASN A 76 -0.23 -20.54 0.64
CA ASN A 76 -0.53 -20.20 2.04
C ASN A 76 -0.35 -18.70 2.34
N ASP A 77 0.64 -18.05 1.73
CA ASP A 77 0.92 -16.63 1.92
C ASP A 77 -0.07 -15.78 1.11
N TYR A 78 -0.51 -16.28 -0.06
CA TYR A 78 -1.59 -15.69 -0.84
C TYR A 78 -2.94 -15.76 -0.11
N ASP A 79 -3.29 -16.90 0.49
CA ASP A 79 -4.50 -17.03 1.29
C ASP A 79 -4.48 -16.09 2.52
N LEU A 80 -3.30 -15.92 3.13
CA LEU A 80 -3.11 -14.95 4.22
C LEU A 80 -3.28 -13.51 3.70
N MET A 81 -2.76 -13.19 2.52
CA MET A 81 -2.95 -11.89 1.87
C MET A 81 -4.42 -11.58 1.62
N LEU A 82 -5.17 -12.53 1.06
CA LEU A 82 -6.61 -12.40 0.87
C LEU A 82 -7.34 -12.18 2.21
N ALA A 83 -6.93 -12.89 3.26
CA ALA A 83 -7.50 -12.70 4.59
C ALA A 83 -7.22 -11.29 5.15
N VAL A 84 -6.01 -10.75 4.92
CA VAL A 84 -5.65 -9.38 5.32
C VAL A 84 -6.40 -8.33 4.52
N MET A 85 -6.49 -8.50 3.20
CA MET A 85 -7.30 -7.63 2.34
C MET A 85 -8.77 -7.62 2.80
N GLY A 86 -9.32 -8.78 3.18
CA GLY A 86 -10.69 -8.87 3.71
C GLY A 86 -10.90 -8.13 5.04
N LYS A 87 -9.84 -7.88 5.82
CA LYS A 87 -9.90 -7.11 7.08
C LYS A 87 -9.83 -5.60 6.87
N ILE A 88 -9.21 -5.13 5.78
CA ILE A 88 -8.98 -3.71 5.50
C ILE A 88 -9.92 -3.29 4.37
N ASN A 89 -10.98 -2.57 4.71
CA ASN A 89 -11.92 -2.02 3.75
C ASN A 89 -11.68 -0.53 3.54
N CYS A 90 -11.40 -0.13 2.30
CA CYS A 90 -11.23 1.27 1.93
C CYS A 90 -12.33 1.69 0.95
N SER A 91 -13.07 2.74 1.30
CA SER A 91 -14.12 3.30 0.45
C SER A 91 -13.88 4.77 0.20
N VAL A 92 -14.04 5.21 -1.05
CA VAL A 92 -13.89 6.61 -1.46
C VAL A 92 -15.25 7.18 -1.82
N ASP A 93 -15.67 8.24 -1.12
CA ASP A 93 -16.84 9.02 -1.52
C ASP A 93 -16.43 10.01 -2.62
N LYS A 94 -16.98 9.83 -3.82
CA LYS A 94 -16.67 10.68 -4.99
C LYS A 94 -17.25 12.09 -4.89
N LYS A 95 -18.29 12.30 -4.06
CA LYS A 95 -18.93 13.62 -3.92
C LYS A 95 -18.13 14.53 -3.00
N ASN A 96 -17.66 13.97 -1.89
CA ASN A 96 -16.98 14.73 -0.84
C ASN A 96 -15.47 14.48 -0.81
N TYR A 97 -14.95 13.64 -1.71
CA TYR A 97 -13.55 13.19 -1.77
C TYR A 97 -13.03 12.59 -0.45
N VAL A 98 -13.92 12.07 0.39
CA VAL A 98 -13.58 11.49 1.68
C VAL A 98 -13.18 10.02 1.50
N ILE A 99 -11.97 9.69 1.94
CA ILE A 99 -11.48 8.31 2.00
C ILE A 99 -11.77 7.78 3.41
N THR A 100 -12.55 6.71 3.48
CA THR A 100 -12.84 6.02 4.75
C THR A 100 -12.12 4.68 4.76
N ILE A 101 -11.19 4.53 5.72
CA ILE A 101 -10.45 3.28 5.96
C ILE A 101 -11.03 2.61 7.19
N ASN A 102 -11.51 1.38 7.03
CA ASN A 102 -12.05 0.56 8.10
C ASN A 102 -11.18 -0.69 8.23
N VAL A 103 -10.56 -0.86 9.40
CA VAL A 103 -9.81 -2.08 9.73
C VAL A 103 -10.61 -2.89 10.74
N LYS A 104 -10.59 -4.21 10.59
CA LYS A 104 -11.19 -5.16 11.55
C LYS A 104 -10.13 -6.15 11.99
N ASP A 105 -9.76 -6.09 13.27
CA ASP A 105 -8.91 -7.12 13.88
C ASP A 105 -9.44 -7.60 15.23
N GLN A 106 -8.84 -8.67 15.75
CA GLN A 106 -9.21 -9.27 17.04
C GLN A 106 -8.85 -8.37 18.22
N ASP A 107 -7.68 -7.75 18.19
CA ASP A 107 -7.24 -6.82 19.22
C ASP A 107 -7.60 -5.37 18.83
N PRO A 108 -8.29 -4.62 19.71
CA PRO A 108 -8.63 -3.23 19.47
C PRO A 108 -7.41 -2.30 19.29
N LEU A 109 -6.27 -2.55 19.95
CA LEU A 109 -5.06 -1.71 19.79
C LEU A 109 -4.42 -1.95 18.43
N VAL A 110 -4.25 -3.22 18.06
CA VAL A 110 -3.77 -3.64 16.73
C VAL A 110 -4.60 -3.01 15.62
N CYS A 111 -5.92 -3.00 15.79
CA CYS A 111 -6.84 -2.39 14.84
C CYS A 111 -6.59 -0.89 14.65
N ALA A 112 -6.33 -0.14 15.72
CA ALA A 112 -6.07 1.30 15.66
C ALA A 112 -4.71 1.61 15.04
N ILE A 113 -3.66 0.88 15.44
CA ILE A 113 -2.31 0.99 14.86
C ILE A 113 -2.38 0.70 13.37
N MET A 114 -3.00 -0.42 12.99
CA MET A 114 -3.12 -0.81 11.59
C MET A 114 -3.93 0.21 10.77
N ALA A 115 -4.99 0.79 11.33
CA ALA A 115 -5.73 1.84 10.64
C ALA A 115 -4.89 3.11 10.41
N ASP A 116 -4.09 3.52 11.39
CA ASP A 116 -3.22 4.70 11.27
C ASP A 116 -2.06 4.47 10.28
N SER A 117 -1.41 3.31 10.37
CA SER A 117 -0.35 2.93 9.43
C SER A 117 -0.89 2.75 8.01
N ALA A 118 -2.04 2.10 7.81
CA ALA A 118 -2.67 1.99 6.50
C ALA A 118 -2.98 3.36 5.88
N LYS A 119 -3.41 4.33 6.71
CA LYS A 119 -3.63 5.72 6.28
C LYS A 119 -2.33 6.35 5.79
N GLN A 120 -1.25 6.26 6.57
CA GLN A 120 0.06 6.82 6.20
C GLN A 120 0.58 6.20 4.89
N HIS A 121 0.60 4.87 4.80
CA HIS A 121 1.02 4.16 3.60
C HIS A 121 0.17 4.54 2.37
N LEU A 122 -1.15 4.68 2.54
CA LEU A 122 -2.03 5.07 1.44
C LEU A 122 -1.75 6.51 1.00
N GLN A 123 -1.53 7.41 1.95
CA GLN A 123 -1.17 8.79 1.68
C GLN A 123 0.13 8.85 0.86
N ASP A 124 1.19 8.19 1.31
CA ASP A 124 2.48 8.18 0.62
C ASP A 124 2.38 7.56 -0.78
N PHE A 125 1.63 6.46 -0.90
CA PHE A 125 1.38 5.82 -2.20
C PHE A 125 0.65 6.77 -3.15
N ILE A 126 -0.40 7.47 -2.69
CA ILE A 126 -1.14 8.42 -3.53
C ILE A 126 -0.27 9.61 -3.92
N ILE A 127 0.52 10.16 -2.98
CA ILE A 127 1.47 11.24 -3.26
C ILE A 127 2.43 10.79 -4.35
N LYS A 128 3.14 9.68 -4.14
CA LYS A 128 4.10 9.12 -5.09
C LYS A 128 3.46 8.87 -6.45
N TYR A 129 2.28 8.27 -6.50
CA TYR A 129 1.57 8.00 -7.75
C TYR A 129 1.19 9.28 -8.50
N ARG A 130 0.73 10.32 -7.78
CA ARG A 130 0.34 11.60 -8.38
C ARG A 130 1.54 12.46 -8.81
N THR A 131 2.64 12.40 -8.08
CA THR A 131 3.81 13.25 -8.30
C THR A 131 4.92 12.58 -9.12
N SER A 132 4.88 11.26 -9.37
CA SER A 132 5.95 10.50 -10.07
C SER A 132 6.45 11.20 -11.33
N LYS A 133 5.53 11.53 -12.26
CA LYS A 133 5.88 12.20 -13.51
C LYS A 133 6.50 13.58 -13.27
N ALA A 134 5.98 14.35 -12.32
CA ALA A 134 6.48 15.69 -12.04
C ALA A 134 7.88 15.65 -11.40
N HIS A 135 8.18 14.63 -10.60
CA HIS A 135 9.54 14.39 -10.08
C HIS A 135 10.52 14.05 -11.21
N GLU A 136 10.13 13.21 -12.16
CA GLU A 136 10.93 12.89 -13.35
C GLU A 136 11.19 14.15 -14.20
N ASP A 137 10.16 14.97 -14.43
CA ASP A 137 10.28 16.23 -15.16
C ASP A 137 11.29 17.18 -14.47
N VAL A 138 11.20 17.33 -13.14
CA VAL A 138 12.14 18.16 -12.36
C VAL A 138 13.57 17.64 -12.48
N ALA A 139 13.78 16.33 -12.31
CA ALA A 139 15.11 15.72 -12.41
C ALA A 139 15.71 15.89 -13.81
N TYR A 140 14.90 15.76 -14.86
CA TYR A 140 15.32 15.99 -16.25
C TYR A 140 15.77 17.43 -16.48
N TYR A 141 14.96 18.43 -16.09
CA TYR A 141 15.34 19.83 -16.27
C TYR A 141 16.51 20.25 -15.40
N GLN A 142 16.68 19.64 -14.23
CA GLN A 142 17.86 19.85 -13.38
C GLN A 142 19.13 19.37 -14.09
N HIS A 143 19.12 18.17 -14.66
CA HIS A 143 20.26 17.67 -15.43
C HIS A 143 20.55 18.55 -16.68
N MET A 144 19.52 19.02 -17.37
CA MET A 144 19.70 19.93 -18.53
C MET A 144 20.27 21.28 -18.11
N ARG A 145 19.83 21.84 -16.99
CA ARG A 145 20.38 23.07 -16.41
C ARG A 145 21.86 22.88 -16.06
N ASP A 146 22.21 21.81 -15.37
CA ASP A 146 23.60 21.53 -14.96
C ASP A 146 24.53 21.37 -16.17
N SER A 147 24.04 20.70 -17.23
CA SER A 147 24.75 20.57 -18.50
C SER A 147 24.94 21.93 -19.18
N ALA A 148 23.90 22.77 -19.21
CA ALA A 148 23.96 24.10 -19.80
C ALA A 148 24.88 25.05 -19.00
N GLU A 149 24.88 24.94 -17.67
CA GLU A 149 25.75 25.68 -16.76
C GLU A 149 27.22 25.34 -17.03
N TYR A 150 27.52 24.03 -17.18
CA TYR A 150 28.86 23.58 -17.56
C TYR A 150 29.30 24.15 -18.92
N GLU A 151 28.46 24.07 -19.95
CA GLU A 151 28.78 24.63 -21.27
C GLU A 151 28.98 26.14 -21.26
N TYR A 152 28.15 26.87 -20.50
CA TYR A 152 28.28 28.31 -20.30
C TYR A 152 29.62 28.65 -19.62
N ASN A 153 29.98 27.94 -18.56
CA ASN A 153 31.25 28.14 -17.85
C ASN A 153 32.46 27.90 -18.77
N MET A 154 32.41 26.86 -19.62
CA MET A 154 33.46 26.62 -20.62
C MET A 154 33.55 27.75 -21.66
N ALA A 155 32.41 28.26 -22.14
CA ALA A 155 32.39 29.36 -23.11
C ALA A 155 32.90 30.67 -22.49
N MET A 156 32.49 30.97 -21.25
CA MET A 156 32.95 32.11 -20.46
C MET A 156 34.46 32.03 -20.23
N GLU A 157 34.99 30.87 -19.85
CA GLU A 157 36.43 30.69 -19.66
C GLU A 157 37.22 30.92 -20.95
N ARG A 158 36.74 30.42 -22.10
CA ARG A 158 37.37 30.68 -23.41
C ARG A 158 37.38 32.16 -23.76
N TYR A 159 36.27 32.86 -23.52
CA TYR A 159 36.16 34.30 -23.73
C TYR A 159 37.14 35.06 -22.83
N SER A 160 37.15 34.77 -21.52
CA SER A 160 38.06 35.40 -20.55
C SER A 160 39.53 35.18 -20.92
N ARG A 161 39.93 33.95 -21.25
CA ARG A 161 41.30 33.62 -21.67
C ARG A 161 41.69 34.36 -22.95
N PHE A 162 40.78 34.51 -23.91
CA PHE A 162 41.02 35.28 -25.14
C PHE A 162 41.22 36.78 -24.83
N CYS A 163 40.34 37.37 -24.02
CA CYS A 163 40.44 38.77 -23.61
C CYS A 163 41.72 39.08 -22.81
N ASP A 164 42.16 38.18 -21.94
CA ASP A 164 43.39 38.36 -21.16
C ASP A 164 44.65 38.26 -22.03
N SER A 165 44.68 37.35 -23.01
CA SER A 165 45.84 37.14 -23.89
C SER A 165 45.98 38.21 -24.98
N HIS A 166 44.89 38.87 -25.39
CA HIS A 166 44.85 39.76 -26.55
C HIS A 166 44.50 41.22 -26.18
N ARG A 167 45.00 41.72 -25.04
CA ARG A 167 44.80 43.12 -24.61
C ARG A 167 45.49 44.12 -25.57
N GLY A 168 44.75 45.15 -25.98
CA GLY A 168 45.31 46.32 -26.70
C GLY A 168 45.52 46.15 -28.20
N LEU A 169 44.93 45.13 -28.83
CA LEU A 169 45.04 44.90 -30.28
C LEU A 169 44.01 45.71 -31.08
N ILE A 170 44.46 46.32 -32.19
CA ILE A 170 43.64 47.19 -33.08
C ILE A 170 43.16 46.42 -34.32
N LEU A 171 43.69 45.21 -34.57
CA LEU A 171 43.43 44.49 -35.82
C LEU A 171 41.99 43.92 -35.86
N GLN A 172 41.25 44.26 -36.91
CA GLN A 172 39.81 43.94 -37.05
C GLN A 172 39.47 42.45 -36.96
N SER A 173 40.36 41.57 -37.42
CA SER A 173 40.15 40.12 -37.37
C SER A 173 40.04 39.59 -35.92
N TYR A 174 40.82 40.16 -34.99
CA TYR A 174 40.76 39.78 -33.58
C TYR A 174 39.52 40.34 -32.88
N GLN A 175 39.07 41.55 -33.25
CA GLN A 175 37.81 42.10 -32.76
C GLN A 175 36.62 41.23 -33.19
N SER A 176 36.57 40.84 -34.47
CA SER A 176 35.52 39.93 -34.96
C SER A 176 35.53 38.57 -34.26
N MET A 177 36.71 38.04 -33.90
CA MET A 177 36.83 36.81 -33.13
C MET A 177 36.34 36.98 -31.68
N GLN A 178 36.65 38.10 -31.04
CA GLN A 178 36.14 38.44 -29.71
C GLN A 178 34.60 38.50 -29.71
N ASP A 179 34.02 39.21 -30.68
CA ASP A 179 32.58 39.35 -30.84
C ASP A 179 31.90 37.98 -31.04
N LYS A 180 32.55 37.09 -31.81
CA LYS A 180 32.08 35.72 -32.01
C LYS A 180 32.05 34.93 -30.68
N LEU A 181 33.12 34.99 -29.89
CA LEU A 181 33.19 34.31 -28.58
C LEU A 181 32.17 34.90 -27.58
N GLN A 182 32.00 36.22 -27.58
CA GLN A 182 30.98 36.89 -26.76
C GLN A 182 29.56 36.47 -27.15
N THR A 183 29.30 36.37 -28.45
CA THR A 183 28.01 35.90 -28.97
C THR A 183 27.76 34.45 -28.58
N GLU A 184 28.77 33.57 -28.71
CA GLU A 184 28.68 32.17 -28.28
C GLU A 184 28.36 32.06 -26.78
N MET A 185 29.09 32.79 -25.93
CA MET A 185 28.82 32.85 -24.49
C MET A 185 27.40 33.35 -24.20
N SER A 186 26.94 34.42 -24.87
CA SER A 186 25.59 34.96 -24.72
C SER A 186 24.50 33.96 -25.16
N LEU A 187 24.72 33.22 -26.25
CA LEU A 187 23.83 32.14 -26.67
C LEU A 187 23.71 31.04 -25.61
N LYS A 188 24.84 30.65 -25.00
CA LYS A 188 24.84 29.67 -23.89
C LYS A 188 24.14 30.22 -22.64
N GLN A 189 24.33 31.50 -22.33
CA GLN A 189 23.61 32.16 -21.23
C GLN A 189 22.09 32.17 -21.45
N ASN A 190 21.63 32.49 -22.66
CA ASN A 190 20.21 32.45 -23.00
C ASN A 190 19.63 31.04 -22.85
N SER A 191 20.40 30.01 -23.27
CA SER A 191 20.02 28.61 -23.07
C SER A 191 19.91 28.25 -21.58
N LEU A 192 20.86 28.69 -20.75
CA LEU A 192 20.83 28.46 -19.31
C LEU A 192 19.59 29.11 -18.66
N SER A 193 19.35 30.40 -18.92
CA SER A 193 18.18 31.12 -18.39
C SER A 193 16.86 30.48 -18.83
N ALA A 194 16.80 29.96 -20.07
CA ALA A 194 15.64 29.23 -20.55
C ALA A 194 15.41 27.92 -19.78
N MET A 195 16.47 27.15 -19.49
CA MET A 195 16.38 25.92 -18.69
C MET A 195 16.00 26.21 -17.23
N GLU A 196 16.53 27.27 -16.63
CA GLU A 196 16.15 27.71 -15.27
C GLU A 196 14.66 28.04 -15.19
N THR A 197 14.13 28.76 -16.18
CA THR A 197 12.70 29.07 -16.25
C THR A 197 11.86 27.80 -16.35
N GLN A 198 12.29 26.81 -17.14
CA GLN A 198 11.58 25.54 -17.25
C GLN A 198 11.65 24.70 -15.97
N LEU A 199 12.81 24.71 -15.28
CA LEU A 199 12.98 24.06 -13.99
C LEU A 199 12.09 24.70 -12.92
N GLN A 200 11.99 26.03 -12.89
CA GLN A 200 11.08 26.71 -11.96
C GLN A 200 9.61 26.36 -12.27
N ASN A 201 9.24 26.33 -13.56
CA ASN A 201 7.91 25.93 -13.98
C ASN A 201 7.60 24.45 -13.63
N SER A 202 8.58 23.55 -13.72
CA SER A 202 8.39 22.14 -13.35
C SER A 202 8.27 21.97 -11.83
N MET A 203 9.02 22.74 -11.04
CA MET A 203 8.87 22.78 -9.59
C MET A 203 7.50 23.31 -9.16
N LEU A 204 7.00 24.37 -9.79
CA LEU A 204 5.64 24.88 -9.53
C LEU A 204 4.58 23.83 -9.87
N LYS A 205 4.71 23.14 -11.01
CA LYS A 205 3.82 22.03 -11.39
C LYS A 205 3.89 20.86 -10.42
N LEU A 206 5.06 20.57 -9.85
CA LEU A 206 5.21 19.55 -8.81
C LEU A 206 4.45 19.95 -7.55
N GLN A 207 4.57 21.21 -7.12
CA GLN A 207 3.84 21.74 -5.96
C GLN A 207 2.31 21.73 -6.20
N GLU A 208 1.85 22.15 -7.37
CA GLU A 208 0.42 22.13 -7.75
C GLU A 208 -0.16 20.71 -7.74
N LYS A 209 0.60 19.73 -8.24
CA LYS A 209 0.17 18.33 -8.28
C LYS A 209 0.28 17.61 -6.94
N THR A 210 1.00 18.18 -5.97
CA THR A 210 1.17 17.57 -4.66
C THR A 210 -0.15 17.70 -3.89
N PRO A 211 -0.83 16.59 -3.59
CA PRO A 211 -2.12 16.66 -2.90
C PRO A 211 -1.94 17.05 -1.43
N ALA A 212 -2.78 17.95 -0.92
CA ALA A 212 -2.87 18.26 0.49
C ALA A 212 -3.91 17.35 1.18
N PHE A 213 -3.50 16.62 2.23
CA PHE A 213 -4.38 15.77 3.01
C PHE A 213 -4.69 16.39 4.36
N THR A 214 -5.95 16.26 4.80
CA THR A 214 -6.39 16.65 6.15
C THR A 214 -7.09 15.48 6.81
N THR A 215 -6.74 15.20 8.06
CA THR A 215 -7.35 14.13 8.84
C THR A 215 -8.68 14.60 9.42
N LEU A 216 -9.80 14.06 8.91
CA LEU A 216 -11.13 14.35 9.47
C LEU A 216 -11.40 13.62 10.78
N LYS A 217 -10.98 12.35 10.87
CA LYS A 217 -11.11 11.51 12.06
C LYS A 217 -9.84 10.71 12.26
N SER A 218 -9.20 10.88 13.41
CA SER A 218 -8.03 10.09 13.80
C SER A 218 -8.45 8.66 14.17
N ALA A 219 -7.52 7.71 14.00
CA ALA A 219 -7.74 6.35 14.46
C ALA A 219 -7.85 6.33 16.00
N VAL A 220 -8.90 5.72 16.52
CA VAL A 220 -9.14 5.58 17.96
C VAL A 220 -9.38 4.11 18.27
N VAL A 221 -8.86 3.65 19.40
CA VAL A 221 -9.04 2.29 19.90
C VAL A 221 -10.54 2.02 20.13
N PRO A 222 -11.14 1.00 19.49
CA PRO A 222 -12.57 0.75 19.60
C PRO A 222 -12.92 0.20 20.99
N VAL A 223 -13.92 0.83 21.62
CA VAL A 223 -14.45 0.42 22.94
C VAL A 223 -15.45 -0.73 22.82
N ARG A 224 -16.14 -0.83 21.67
CA ARG A 224 -17.14 -1.88 21.41
C ARG A 224 -16.62 -2.84 20.33
N PRO A 225 -16.76 -4.16 20.51
CA PRO A 225 -16.34 -5.14 19.52
C PRO A 225 -17.22 -5.04 18.26
N ALA A 226 -16.61 -5.27 17.10
CA ALA A 226 -17.30 -5.21 15.80
C ALA A 226 -18.25 -6.40 15.55
N GLY A 227 -18.16 -7.50 16.31
CA GLY A 227 -19.09 -8.63 16.17
C GLY A 227 -19.04 -9.65 17.31
N PRO A 228 -19.87 -10.71 17.21
CA PRO A 228 -21.20 -10.74 16.59
C PRO A 228 -22.22 -9.93 17.42
N LYS A 229 -23.22 -9.35 16.76
CA LYS A 229 -24.30 -8.64 17.46
C LYS A 229 -25.01 -9.64 18.38
N ARG A 230 -24.96 -9.40 19.70
CA ARG A 230 -25.47 -10.34 20.73
C ARG A 230 -26.86 -10.88 20.39
N LEU A 231 -27.75 -10.02 19.90
CA LEU A 231 -29.11 -10.37 19.51
C LEU A 231 -29.17 -11.36 18.32
N MET A 232 -28.39 -11.11 17.27
CA MET A 232 -28.36 -11.98 16.08
C MET A 232 -27.78 -13.35 16.42
N PHE A 233 -26.77 -13.38 17.30
CA PHE A 233 -26.18 -14.64 17.78
C PHE A 233 -27.19 -15.49 18.55
N VAL A 234 -27.95 -14.88 19.48
CA VAL A 234 -28.99 -15.59 20.24
C VAL A 234 -30.08 -16.14 19.33
N LEU A 235 -30.52 -15.36 18.35
CA LEU A 235 -31.55 -15.80 17.40
C LEU A 235 -31.07 -16.99 16.56
N MET A 236 -29.82 -16.98 16.12
CA MET A 236 -29.23 -18.08 15.36
C MET A 236 -29.08 -19.35 16.21
N MET A 237 -28.68 -19.22 17.49
CA MET A 237 -28.61 -20.36 18.41
C MET A 237 -29.99 -20.95 18.70
N LEU A 238 -31.02 -20.13 18.86
CA LEU A 238 -32.39 -20.62 19.10
C LEU A 238 -32.88 -21.47 17.93
N VAL A 239 -32.65 -21.00 16.69
CA VAL A 239 -32.99 -21.75 15.47
C VAL A 239 -32.20 -23.05 15.35
N LEU A 240 -30.90 -23.05 15.70
CA LEU A 240 -30.11 -24.27 15.68
C LEU A 240 -30.59 -25.31 16.72
N VAL A 241 -30.97 -24.85 17.91
CA VAL A 241 -31.49 -25.73 18.96
C VAL A 241 -32.84 -26.32 18.55
N SER A 242 -33.75 -25.53 17.98
CA SER A 242 -35.06 -26.04 17.54
C SER A 242 -34.94 -27.08 16.42
N ILE A 243 -34.06 -26.86 15.45
CA ILE A 243 -33.76 -27.85 14.40
C ILE A 243 -33.11 -29.10 15.00
N GLY A 244 -32.18 -28.94 15.95
CA GLY A 244 -31.53 -30.05 16.64
C GLY A 244 -32.53 -30.94 17.38
N THR A 245 -33.47 -30.33 18.13
CA THR A 245 -34.51 -31.08 18.85
C THR A 245 -35.52 -31.74 17.90
N ALA A 246 -35.93 -31.06 16.83
CA ALA A 246 -36.83 -31.64 15.83
C ALA A 246 -36.18 -32.82 15.10
N GLY A 247 -34.90 -32.69 14.71
CA GLY A 247 -34.15 -33.77 14.07
C GLY A 247 -33.93 -34.97 15.00
N TRP A 248 -33.75 -34.74 16.31
CA TRP A 248 -33.65 -35.82 17.29
C TRP A 248 -34.98 -36.57 17.43
N LEU A 249 -36.10 -35.85 17.51
CA LEU A 249 -37.44 -36.43 17.59
C LEU A 249 -37.79 -37.25 16.33
N CYS A 250 -37.54 -36.69 15.13
CA CYS A 250 -37.77 -37.43 13.88
C CYS A 250 -36.87 -38.67 13.75
N LYS A 251 -35.64 -38.63 14.27
CA LYS A 251 -34.79 -39.81 14.29
C LYS A 251 -35.39 -40.90 15.18
N GLU A 252 -35.93 -40.53 16.33
CA GLU A 252 -36.56 -41.47 17.26
C GLU A 252 -37.79 -42.15 16.62
N GLU A 253 -38.64 -41.40 15.92
CA GLU A 253 -39.78 -41.99 15.20
C GLU A 253 -39.36 -42.89 14.03
N ILE A 254 -38.38 -42.46 13.20
CA ILE A 254 -37.92 -43.26 12.05
C ILE A 254 -37.19 -44.54 12.50
N PHE A 255 -36.40 -44.50 13.58
CA PHE A 255 -35.75 -45.69 14.13
C PHE A 255 -36.70 -46.57 14.96
N GLY A 256 -37.77 -45.99 15.53
CA GLY A 256 -38.85 -46.73 16.19
C GLY A 256 -39.64 -47.60 15.21
N ILE A 257 -40.05 -47.03 14.07
CA ILE A 257 -40.79 -47.76 13.02
C ILE A 257 -39.96 -48.93 12.44
N LYS A 258 -38.65 -48.73 12.25
CA LYS A 258 -37.74 -49.79 11.78
C LYS A 258 -37.52 -50.93 12.77
N LYS A 259 -37.87 -50.73 14.05
CA LYS A 259 -37.74 -51.75 15.10
C LYS A 259 -39.01 -52.59 15.22
N GLU A 260 -40.18 -52.01 14.93
CA GLU A 260 -41.44 -52.77 14.80
C GLU A 260 -41.51 -53.59 13.51
N GLU A 261 -40.93 -53.12 12.41
CA GLU A 261 -40.89 -53.88 11.14
C GLU A 261 -39.94 -55.11 11.18
N LYS A 262 -39.16 -55.27 12.26
CA LYS A 262 -38.21 -56.38 12.46
C LYS A 262 -38.57 -57.31 13.64
N ALA A 263 -39.71 -57.08 14.30
CA ALA A 263 -40.22 -57.91 15.39
C ALA A 263 -41.25 -58.93 14.88
#